data_AF-A0A2V9WRN5-F1
#
_entry.id   AF-A0A2V9WRN5-F1
#
_cell.length_a   1.000
_cell.length_b   1.000
_cell.length_c   1.000
_cell.angle_alpha   90.00
_cell.angle_beta   90.00
_cell.angle_gamma   90.00
#
_symmetry.space_group_name_H-M   'P 1'
#
loop_
_entity.id
_entity.type
_entity.pdbx_description
1 polymer ?
#
loop_
_entity_poly.entity_id
_entity_poly.type
_entity_poly.pdbx_seq_one_letter_code
_entity_poly.pdbx_strand_id
1 'polypeptide(L)' 'MGTRTFSPLKKKLFVCIFPLLLALAWALSAQAPTPAFDLVITDCHIIDGTGSPWYSGDLGIRDGKVVAITL' A
#
# COMPACT_ATOMS: atom_id res chain seq x y z
N MET A 1 15.51 15.46 46.02
CA MET A 1 15.58 15.03 44.61
C MET A 1 15.54 13.49 44.57
N GLY A 2 14.36 12.87 44.67
CA GLY A 2 14.23 11.41 44.79
C GLY A 2 14.24 10.74 43.41
N THR A 3 15.26 9.93 43.13
CA THR A 3 15.34 9.13 41.91
C THR A 3 14.33 7.99 42.00
N ARG A 4 13.26 8.04 41.20
CA ARG A 4 12.28 6.95 41.10
C ARG A 4 12.94 5.75 40.42
N THR A 5 13.56 4.88 41.21
CA THR A 5 14.12 3.63 40.71
C THR A 5 12.97 2.68 40.38
N PHE A 6 12.86 2.32 39.11
CA PHE A 6 11.88 1.31 38.69
C PHE A 6 12.20 -0.04 39.35
N SER A 7 11.18 -0.70 39.90
CA SER A 7 11.30 -2.04 40.45
C SER A 7 11.81 -3.02 39.38
N PRO A 8 12.58 -4.06 39.75
CA PRO A 8 13.22 -4.97 38.79
C PRO A 8 12.23 -5.62 37.82
N LEU A 9 10.98 -5.84 38.25
CA LEU A 9 9.91 -6.38 37.41
C LEU A 9 9.49 -5.42 36.28
N LYS A 10 9.41 -4.10 36.57
CA LYS A 10 9.04 -3.08 35.57
C LYS A 10 10.14 -2.90 34.51
N LYS A 11 11.41 -3.06 34.91
CA LYS A 11 12.56 -3.04 33.99
C LYS A 11 12.58 -4.25 33.07
N LYS A 12 12.36 -5.47 33.60
CA LYS A 12 12.26 -6.70 32.79
C LYS A 12 11.11 -6.64 31.79
N LEU A 13 9.95 -6.12 32.23
CA LEU A 13 8.79 -5.95 31.38
C LEU A 13 9.07 -4.97 30.22
N PHE A 14 9.74 -3.84 30.49
CA PHE A 14 10.13 -2.88 29.46
C PHE A 14 11.12 -3.48 28.44
N VAL A 15 12.10 -4.25 28.91
CA VAL A 15 13.10 -4.92 28.06
C VAL A 15 12.47 -5.95 27.11
N CYS A 16 11.38 -6.60 27.49
CA CYS A 16 10.69 -7.55 26.61
C CYS A 16 9.66 -6.87 25.70
N ILE A 17 8.88 -5.91 26.22
CA ILE A 17 7.79 -5.27 25.47
C ILE A 17 8.32 -4.30 24.42
N PHE A 18 9.36 -3.53 24.74
CA PHE A 18 9.89 -2.53 23.81
C PHE A 18 10.38 -3.11 22.47
N PRO A 19 11.22 -4.17 22.43
CA PRO A 19 11.62 -4.77 21.16
C PRO A 19 10.46 -5.48 20.45
N LEU A 20 9.49 -6.02 21.19
CA LEU A 20 8.29 -6.63 20.60
C LEU A 20 7.41 -5.58 19.89
N LEU A 21 7.18 -4.44 20.52
CA LEU A 21 6.45 -3.32 19.92
C LEU A 21 7.21 -2.74 18.72
N LEU A 22 8.53 -2.65 18.82
CA LEU A 22 9.35 -2.19 17.70
C LEU A 22 9.29 -3.17 16.53
N ALA A 23 9.41 -4.48 16.78
CA ALA A 23 9.29 -5.51 15.75
C ALA A 23 7.90 -5.50 15.10
N LEU A 24 6.84 -5.30 15.88
CA LEU A 24 5.47 -5.21 15.36
C LEU A 24 5.28 -3.96 14.48
N ALA A 25 5.77 -2.80 14.92
CA ALA A 25 5.72 -1.57 14.15
C ALA A 25 6.48 -1.70 12.81
N TRP A 26 7.64 -2.37 12.82
CA TRP A 26 8.39 -2.68 11.60
C TRP A 26 7.60 -3.60 10.65
N ALA A 27 6.97 -4.66 11.16
CA ALA A 27 6.18 -5.58 10.33
C ALA A 27 4.96 -4.90 9.68
N LEU A 28 4.32 -3.96 10.39
CA LEU A 28 3.20 -3.16 9.86
C LEU A 28 3.66 -2.18 8.78
N SER A 29 4.89 -1.66 8.86
CA SER A 29 5.43 -0.72 7.87
C SER A 29 5.81 -1.38 6.54
N ALA A 30 5.99 -2.71 6.53
CA ALA A 30 6.42 -3.47 5.36
C ALA A 30 5.28 -3.85 4.39
N GLN A 31 4.05 -3.36 4.61
CA GLN A 31 2.93 -3.62 3.72
C GLN A 31 3.11 -2.82 2.43
N ALA A 32 3.42 -3.51 1.33
CA ALA A 32 3.40 -2.89 0.01
C ALA A 32 1.95 -2.52 -0.35
N PRO A 33 1.70 -1.33 -0.95
CA PRO A 33 0.38 -0.99 -1.46
C PRO A 33 -0.06 -2.03 -2.50
N THR A 34 -1.31 -2.49 -2.40
CA THR A 34 -1.90 -3.32 -3.46
C THR A 34 -2.07 -2.45 -4.70
N PRO A 35 -1.49 -2.82 -5.85
CA PRO A 35 -1.66 -2.05 -7.07
C PRO A 35 -3.15 -2.03 -7.47
N ALA A 36 -3.63 -0.86 -7.90
CA ALA A 36 -5.01 -0.71 -8.33
C ALA A 36 -5.28 -1.42 -9.66
N PHE A 37 -4.27 -1.61 -10.51
CA PHE A 37 -4.42 -2.25 -11.82
C PHE A 37 -3.29 -3.25 -12.00
N ASP A 38 -3.55 -4.34 -12.73
CA ASP A 38 -2.53 -5.30 -13.13
C ASP A 38 -1.68 -4.75 -14.28
N LEU A 39 -2.33 -3.97 -15.15
CA LEU A 39 -1.70 -3.29 -16.28
C LEU A 39 -2.36 -1.92 -16.49
N VAL A 40 -1.54 -0.92 -16.75
CA VAL A 40 -1.97 0.39 -17.22
C VAL A 40 -1.32 0.64 -18.57
N ILE A 41 -2.14 0.98 -19.58
CA ILE A 41 -1.66 1.45 -20.88
C ILE A 41 -1.92 2.95 -20.92
N THR A 42 -0.86 3.74 -20.88
CA THR A 42 -0.95 5.21 -20.84
C THR A 42 -0.85 5.82 -22.23
N ASP A 43 -1.44 7.01 -22.41
CA ASP A 43 -1.37 7.80 -23.66
C ASP A 43 -1.74 6.96 -24.90
N CYS A 44 -2.81 6.18 -24.78
CA CYS A 44 -3.25 5.25 -25.82
C CYS A 44 -4.34 5.86 -26.69
N HIS A 45 -4.33 5.51 -27.98
CA HIS A 45 -5.44 5.74 -28.89
C HIS A 45 -6.41 4.55 -28.82
N ILE A 46 -7.57 4.77 -28.21
CA ILE A 46 -8.57 3.76 -27.94
C ILE A 46 -9.52 3.67 -29.12
N ILE A 47 -9.68 2.45 -29.66
CA ILE A 47 -10.66 2.12 -30.68
C ILE A 47 -11.62 1.11 -30.06
N ASP A 48 -12.84 1.55 -29.73
CA ASP A 48 -13.84 0.77 -28.98
C ASP A 48 -14.74 -0.11 -29.86
N GLY A 49 -14.62 0.01 -31.18
CA GLY A 49 -15.41 -0.75 -32.15
C GLY A 49 -16.86 -0.28 -32.34
N THR A 50 -17.26 0.86 -31.76
CA THR A 50 -18.63 1.41 -31.91
C THR A 50 -18.87 2.13 -33.24
N GLY A 51 -17.83 2.31 -34.04
CA GLY A 51 -17.85 3.08 -35.29
C GLY A 51 -17.45 4.55 -35.12
N SER A 52 -17.24 5.00 -33.89
CA SER A 52 -16.61 6.29 -33.58
C SER A 52 -15.12 6.29 -33.96
N PRO A 53 -14.51 7.46 -34.24
CA PRO A 53 -13.06 7.59 -34.32
C PRO A 53 -12.37 7.18 -33.01
N TRP A 54 -11.05 7.03 -33.07
CA TRP A 54 -10.26 6.81 -31.87
C TRP A 54 -10.28 8.03 -30.95
N TYR A 55 -10.07 7.79 -29.66
CA TYR A 55 -9.88 8.84 -28.65
C TYR A 55 -8.67 8.54 -27.77
N SER A 56 -8.01 9.58 -27.25
CA SER A 56 -6.84 9.45 -26.39
C SER A 56 -7.26 9.18 -24.95
N GLY A 57 -6.44 8.44 -24.21
CA GLY A 57 -6.72 8.12 -22.82
C GLY A 57 -5.74 7.16 -22.18
N ASP A 58 -6.00 6.82 -20.92
CA ASP A 58 -5.32 5.71 -20.25
C ASP A 58 -6.31 4.57 -20.01
N LEU A 59 -5.80 3.34 -20.06
CA LEU A 59 -6.59 2.12 -19.88
C LEU A 59 -6.10 1.36 -18.65
N GLY A 60 -6.96 1.20 -17.65
CA GLY A 60 -6.70 0.38 -16.47
C GLY A 60 -7.27 -1.03 -16.64
N ILE A 61 -6.42 -2.04 -16.52
CA ILE A 61 -6.80 -3.46 -16.61
C ILE A 61 -6.65 -4.14 -15.24
N ARG A 62 -7.65 -4.92 -14.85
CA ARG A 62 -7.63 -5.78 -13.65
C ARG A 62 -8.31 -7.11 -13.95
N ASP A 63 -7.70 -8.21 -13.53
CA ASP A 63 -8.16 -9.59 -13.74
C ASP A 63 -8.48 -9.87 -15.22
N GLY A 64 -7.64 -9.34 -16.13
CA GLY A 64 -7.80 -9.48 -17.57
C GLY A 64 -8.96 -8.67 -18.18
N LYS A 65 -9.56 -7.74 -17.43
CA LYS A 65 -10.68 -6.90 -17.88
C LYS A 65 -10.33 -5.41 -17.83
N VAL A 66 -10.87 -4.65 -18.77
CA VAL A 66 -10.83 -3.18 -18.72
C VAL A 66 -11.78 -2.71 -17.63
N VAL A 67 -11.26 -2.01 -16.63
CA VAL A 67 -12.03 -1.51 -15.47
C VAL A 67 -12.02 0.00 -15.33
N ALA A 68 -11.14 0.69 -16.06
CA ALA A 68 -11.08 2.14 -16.09
C ALA A 68 -10.61 2.63 -17.46
N ILE A 69 -11.20 3.75 -17.89
CA ILE A 69 -10.76 4.53 -19.05
C ILE A 69 -10.74 5.99 -18.61
N THR A 70 -9.64 6.68 -18.83
CA THR A 70 -9.55 8.14 -18.71
C THR A 70 -9.66 8.75 -20.10
N LEU A 71 -10.40 9.86 -20.22
CA LEU A 71 -10.54 10.65 -21.46
C LEU A 71 -9.76 11.95 -21.34
#